data_AF-A0A6U4WC62-F1
#
_entry.id   AF-A0A6U4WC62-F1
#
_cell.length_a   1.000
_cell.length_b   1.000
_cell.length_c   1.000
_cell.angle_alpha   90.00
_cell.angle_beta   90.00
_cell.angle_gamma   90.00
#
_symmetry.space_group_name_H-M   'P 1'
#
loop_
_entity.id
_entity.type
_entity.pdbx_description
1 polymer ?
#
loop_
_entity_poly.entity_id
_entity_poly.type
_entity_poly.pdbx_seq_one_letter_code
_entity_poly.pdbx_strand_id
1 'polypeptide(L)'
;ATYAAWHKRYAEAQCAISNRAEKVAAVGEEIEKDLELVGTTAIEDKLQKGVPQTIELLMAAGVKVWVLTGDKQETAINIGFACMLLNNDMKMWEFDDVDPEKILETLQLYLSEAKENMADANPSDMSLVIQGGLLYHVLEHRHTALVFLELAVLCKSVICCRVSPLQKAQVVSLVRENIKGSITLAIGDGANDVSMIQAASVGVGISGLEGLQAARASDYSIAQFRFLQRLLLVHGRWNYRRIARLIQYSFYKNITLFTTQFWFCILNGFSGQTLYDQWALAVYNVWFTAFPIMALAVFDRDIEPNRILSVDQFPELYGDGLRNRLFNTRNFWIYVGNALFQSGICFWIPFACISFSGIGDGESGFDFGIGSLGIMCYSIVVLVVSGKVALETLSWTWINAVILALSVA
;
A
#
# COMPACT_ATOMS: atom_id res chain seq x y z
N ALA A 1 29.70 10.25 -59.99
CA ALA A 1 29.49 11.71 -60.19
C ALA A 1 28.42 12.27 -59.23
N THR A 2 27.35 11.52 -58.92
CA THR A 2 26.22 11.92 -58.06
C THR A 2 26.60 12.23 -56.60
N TYR A 3 27.42 11.40 -55.94
CA TYR A 3 27.82 11.65 -54.54
C TYR A 3 28.59 12.95 -54.35
N ALA A 4 29.57 13.26 -55.21
CA ALA A 4 30.39 14.47 -55.07
C ALA A 4 29.55 15.75 -55.21
N ALA A 5 28.57 15.76 -56.11
CA ALA A 5 27.64 16.87 -56.29
C ALA A 5 26.65 17.02 -55.12
N TRP A 6 26.16 15.90 -54.57
CA TRP A 6 25.34 15.89 -53.35
C TRP A 6 26.13 16.36 -52.13
N HIS A 7 27.33 15.82 -51.90
CA HIS A 7 28.19 16.14 -50.76
C HIS A 7 28.53 17.64 -50.70
N LYS A 8 28.76 18.28 -51.86
CA LYS A 8 28.98 19.72 -51.92
C LYS A 8 27.78 20.51 -51.41
N ARG A 9 26.56 20.15 -51.83
CA ARG A 9 25.31 20.77 -51.38
C ARG A 9 25.00 20.46 -49.92
N TYR A 10 25.35 19.26 -49.45
CA TYR A 10 25.21 18.88 -48.06
C TYR A 10 26.17 19.67 -47.15
N ALA A 11 27.42 19.87 -47.58
CA ALA A 11 28.39 20.72 -46.88
C ALA A 11 27.94 22.19 -46.83
N GLU A 12 27.40 22.71 -47.94
CA GLU A 12 26.80 24.05 -48.00
C GLU A 12 25.60 24.18 -47.03
N ALA A 13 24.76 23.16 -46.94
CA ALA A 13 23.64 23.10 -45.99
C ALA A 13 24.12 23.04 -44.52
N GLN A 14 25.20 22.30 -44.23
CA GLN A 14 25.80 22.25 -42.89
C GLN A 14 26.42 23.58 -42.46
N CYS A 15 26.99 24.34 -43.41
CA CYS A 15 27.55 25.67 -43.16
C CYS A 15 26.48 26.78 -43.10
N ALA A 16 25.19 26.46 -43.28
CA ALA A 16 24.13 27.45 -43.21
C ALA A 16 23.95 28.00 -41.79
N ILE A 17 23.91 29.33 -41.67
CA ILE A 17 23.73 30.04 -40.39
C ILE A 17 22.26 30.02 -39.94
N SER A 18 21.32 30.06 -40.90
CA SER A 18 19.87 30.02 -40.67
C SER A 18 19.22 28.76 -41.24
N ASN A 19 18.25 28.22 -40.52
CA ASN A 19 17.48 27.00 -40.85
C ASN A 19 18.35 25.81 -41.28
N ARG A 20 19.48 25.62 -40.59
CA ARG A 20 20.45 24.55 -40.88
C ARG A 20 19.80 23.17 -40.86
N ALA A 21 18.99 22.87 -39.84
CA ALA A 21 18.36 21.56 -39.69
C ALA A 21 17.43 21.21 -40.86
N GLU A 22 16.58 22.16 -41.29
CA GLU A 22 15.69 21.98 -42.44
C GLU A 22 16.48 21.81 -43.75
N LYS A 23 17.51 22.64 -43.98
CA LYS A 23 18.34 22.54 -45.19
C LYS A 23 19.10 21.23 -45.28
N VAL A 24 19.63 20.75 -44.14
CA VAL A 24 20.31 19.45 -44.06
C VAL A 24 19.33 18.30 -44.31
N ALA A 25 18.13 18.36 -43.71
CA ALA A 25 17.08 17.37 -43.92
C ALA A 25 16.61 17.33 -45.39
N ALA A 26 16.37 18.49 -46.01
CA ALA A 26 15.95 18.59 -47.40
C ALA A 26 16.99 18.00 -48.37
N VAL A 27 18.28 18.28 -48.16
CA VAL A 27 19.36 17.68 -48.97
C VAL A 27 19.51 16.18 -48.66
N GLY A 28 19.25 15.75 -47.43
CA GLY A 28 19.20 14.32 -47.05
C GLY A 28 18.10 13.56 -47.79
N GLU A 29 16.89 14.11 -47.86
CA GLU A 29 15.76 13.52 -48.59
C GLU A 29 16.05 13.32 -50.08
N GLU A 30 16.94 14.12 -50.69
CA GLU A 30 17.30 13.93 -52.10
C GLU A 30 18.09 12.63 -52.33
N ILE A 31 18.92 12.19 -51.38
CA ILE A 31 19.73 10.97 -51.50
C ILE A 31 19.01 9.74 -50.95
N GLU A 32 18.03 9.93 -50.07
CA GLU A 32 17.20 8.86 -49.49
C GLU A 32 15.99 8.48 -50.37
N LYS A 33 16.09 8.70 -51.69
CA LYS A 33 15.10 8.27 -52.70
C LYS A 33 15.59 7.02 -53.43
N ASP A 34 14.65 6.20 -53.88
CA ASP A 34 14.92 4.96 -54.65
C ASP A 34 15.82 3.94 -53.93
N LEU A 35 15.69 3.84 -52.60
CA LEU A 35 16.41 2.86 -51.79
C LEU A 35 15.88 1.43 -52.03
N GLU A 36 16.79 0.45 -52.11
CA GLU A 36 16.45 -0.97 -52.13
C GLU A 36 16.36 -1.50 -50.69
N LEU A 37 15.22 -2.08 -50.31
CA LEU A 37 15.05 -2.70 -49.00
C LEU A 37 15.90 -3.98 -48.92
N VAL A 38 17.06 -3.89 -48.26
CA VAL A 38 17.96 -5.03 -48.06
C VAL A 38 17.43 -6.01 -46.99
N GLY A 39 16.73 -5.49 -45.98
CA GLY A 39 16.13 -6.30 -44.92
C GLY A 39 15.62 -5.45 -43.74
N THR A 40 14.94 -6.11 -42.82
CA THR A 40 14.37 -5.49 -41.61
C THR A 40 14.94 -6.17 -40.38
N THR A 41 15.34 -5.40 -39.38
CA THR A 41 15.73 -5.92 -38.06
C THR A 41 14.59 -5.71 -37.07
N ALA A 42 14.22 -6.75 -36.34
CA ALA A 42 13.32 -6.66 -35.20
C ALA A 42 14.13 -6.84 -33.91
N ILE A 43 14.02 -5.90 -32.99
CA ILE A 43 14.67 -5.95 -31.67
C ILE A 43 13.58 -6.26 -30.66
N GLU A 44 13.75 -7.37 -29.93
CA GLU A 44 12.87 -7.71 -28.81
C GLU A 44 13.43 -7.05 -27.55
N ASP A 45 12.65 -6.16 -26.95
CA ASP A 45 12.94 -5.62 -25.63
C ASP A 45 12.53 -6.64 -24.57
N LYS A 46 13.51 -7.19 -23.85
CA LYS A 46 13.29 -8.29 -22.91
C LYS A 46 12.90 -7.77 -21.55
N LEU A 47 11.72 -8.20 -21.10
CA LEU A 47 11.28 -7.98 -19.74
C LEU A 47 12.23 -8.64 -18.73
N GLN A 48 12.34 -8.03 -17.55
CA GLN A 48 13.04 -8.66 -16.43
C GLN A 48 12.36 -9.99 -16.06
N LYS A 49 13.16 -10.93 -15.55
CA LYS A 49 12.65 -12.22 -15.09
C LYS A 49 11.56 -12.06 -14.04
N GLY A 50 10.39 -12.63 -14.29
CA GLY A 50 9.29 -12.67 -13.32
C GLY A 50 8.33 -11.49 -13.39
N VAL A 51 8.50 -10.55 -14.32
CA VAL A 51 7.63 -9.36 -14.44
C VAL A 51 6.18 -9.73 -14.76
N PRO A 52 5.87 -10.55 -15.79
CA PRO A 52 4.49 -10.89 -16.11
C PRO A 52 3.77 -11.55 -14.94
N GLN A 53 4.43 -12.55 -14.30
CA GLN A 53 3.88 -13.24 -13.14
C GLN A 53 3.64 -12.30 -11.96
N THR A 54 4.53 -11.32 -11.75
CA THR A 54 4.38 -10.36 -10.65
C THR A 54 3.19 -9.43 -10.88
N ILE A 55 3.02 -8.92 -12.11
CA ILE A 55 1.92 -8.02 -12.45
C ILE A 55 0.58 -8.74 -12.35
N GLU A 56 0.47 -9.93 -12.92
CA GLU A 56 -0.72 -10.77 -12.82
C GLU A 56 -1.14 -11.00 -11.36
N LEU A 57 -0.17 -11.36 -10.51
CA LEU A 57 -0.41 -11.65 -9.10
C LEU A 57 -0.81 -10.39 -8.32
N LEU A 58 -0.22 -9.22 -8.61
CA LEU A 58 -0.64 -7.95 -8.02
C LEU A 58 -2.05 -7.56 -8.45
N MET A 59 -2.40 -7.75 -9.72
CA MET A 59 -3.74 -7.48 -10.23
C MET A 59 -4.78 -8.42 -9.63
N ALA A 60 -4.47 -9.71 -9.50
CA ALA A 60 -5.31 -10.70 -8.80
C ALA A 60 -5.48 -10.37 -7.30
N ALA A 61 -4.48 -9.75 -6.68
CA ALA A 61 -4.57 -9.26 -5.30
C ALA A 61 -5.44 -7.98 -5.15
N GLY A 62 -5.96 -7.44 -6.24
CA GLY A 62 -6.79 -6.23 -6.28
C GLY A 62 -6.00 -4.93 -6.34
N VAL A 63 -4.70 -4.97 -6.66
CA VAL A 63 -3.87 -3.77 -6.88
C VAL A 63 -4.05 -3.30 -8.32
N LYS A 64 -4.42 -2.03 -8.50
CA LYS A 64 -4.48 -1.41 -9.83
C LYS A 64 -3.09 -0.98 -10.25
N VAL A 65 -2.65 -1.42 -11.43
CA VAL A 65 -1.30 -1.17 -11.94
C VAL A 65 -1.37 -0.17 -13.09
N TRP A 66 -0.67 0.95 -12.93
CA TRP A 66 -0.59 2.01 -13.94
C TRP A 66 0.87 2.12 -14.41
N VAL A 67 1.07 2.16 -15.73
CA VAL A 67 2.41 2.27 -16.35
C VAL A 67 2.60 3.68 -16.88
N LEU A 68 3.63 4.37 -16.39
CA LEU A 68 3.97 5.73 -16.80
C LEU A 68 5.35 5.72 -17.48
N THR A 69 5.39 5.73 -18.82
CA THR A 69 6.63 5.60 -19.60
C THR A 69 6.93 6.83 -20.46
N GLY A 70 8.22 7.10 -20.67
CA GLY A 70 8.71 8.07 -21.64
C GLY A 70 8.69 7.56 -23.09
N ASP A 71 8.41 6.26 -23.29
CA ASP A 71 8.46 5.63 -24.61
C ASP A 71 7.28 5.97 -25.51
N LYS A 72 7.40 5.58 -26.78
CA LYS A 72 6.31 5.66 -27.75
C LYS A 72 5.16 4.73 -27.35
N GLN A 73 3.96 5.09 -27.80
CA GLN A 73 2.73 4.37 -27.46
C GLN A 73 2.74 2.93 -27.96
N GLU A 74 3.19 2.69 -29.19
CA GLU A 74 3.22 1.34 -29.76
C GLU A 74 4.10 0.41 -28.92
N THR A 75 5.26 0.92 -28.46
CA THR A 75 6.15 0.19 -27.56
C THR A 75 5.50 -0.07 -26.21
N ALA A 76 4.84 0.93 -25.63
CA ALA A 76 4.18 0.81 -24.33
C ALA A 76 3.03 -0.20 -24.34
N ILE A 77 2.22 -0.21 -25.41
CA ILE A 77 1.13 -1.17 -25.61
C ILE A 77 1.70 -2.59 -25.77
N ASN A 78 2.76 -2.76 -26.58
CA ASN A 78 3.42 -4.06 -26.75
C ASN A 78 3.99 -4.59 -25.42
N ILE A 79 4.62 -3.73 -24.62
CA ILE A 79 5.08 -4.09 -23.27
C ILE A 79 3.89 -4.41 -22.36
N GLY A 80 2.77 -3.68 -22.48
CA GLY A 80 1.53 -3.94 -21.76
C GLY A 80 0.99 -5.36 -22.01
N PHE A 81 0.96 -5.80 -23.26
CA PHE A 81 0.59 -7.18 -23.61
C PHE A 81 1.63 -8.20 -23.14
N ALA A 82 2.93 -7.94 -23.33
CA ALA A 82 3.99 -8.85 -22.89
C ALA A 82 4.02 -9.06 -21.36
N CYS A 83 3.61 -8.03 -20.60
CA CYS A 83 3.53 -8.04 -19.15
C CYS A 83 2.21 -8.60 -18.60
N MET A 84 1.25 -9.01 -19.44
CA MET A 84 -0.12 -9.40 -19.04
C MET A 84 -0.88 -8.28 -18.30
N LEU A 85 -0.51 -7.02 -18.55
CA LEU A 85 -1.25 -5.85 -18.07
C LEU A 85 -2.48 -5.58 -18.94
N LEU A 86 -2.37 -5.92 -20.24
CA LEU A 86 -3.42 -5.86 -21.24
C LEU A 86 -3.73 -7.29 -21.72
N ASN A 87 -5.02 -7.60 -21.90
CA ASN A 87 -5.48 -8.83 -22.52
C ASN A 87 -6.32 -8.51 -23.76
N ASN A 88 -6.39 -9.45 -24.71
CA ASN A 88 -7.15 -9.28 -25.96
C ASN A 88 -8.66 -9.11 -25.73
N ASP A 89 -9.17 -9.61 -24.60
CA ASP A 89 -10.59 -9.49 -24.23
C ASP A 89 -10.92 -8.15 -23.53
N MET A 90 -9.92 -7.31 -23.26
CA MET A 90 -10.13 -6.01 -22.62
C MET A 90 -10.59 -4.97 -23.64
N LYS A 91 -11.56 -4.12 -23.25
CA LYS A 91 -11.89 -2.92 -24.01
C LYS A 91 -10.79 -1.88 -23.77
N MET A 92 -10.04 -1.53 -24.81
CA MET A 92 -8.97 -0.53 -24.75
C MET A 92 -9.44 0.79 -25.36
N TRP A 93 -9.34 1.88 -24.61
CA TRP A 93 -9.51 3.23 -25.14
C TRP A 93 -8.14 3.87 -25.38
N GLU A 94 -7.87 4.22 -26.62
CA GLU A 94 -6.66 4.95 -27.02
C GLU A 94 -7.02 6.43 -27.20
N PHE A 95 -6.39 7.28 -26.40
CA PHE A 95 -6.64 8.72 -26.40
C PHE A 95 -5.54 9.42 -27.22
N ASP A 96 -5.76 9.52 -28.53
CA ASP A 96 -4.81 10.05 -29.50
C ASP A 96 -5.38 11.21 -30.31
N ASP A 97 -4.53 12.22 -30.56
CA ASP A 97 -4.76 13.34 -31.49
C ASP A 97 -6.12 14.03 -31.37
N VAL A 98 -6.60 14.20 -30.13
CA VAL A 98 -7.86 14.89 -29.83
C VAL A 98 -7.62 16.39 -29.72
N ASP A 99 -8.45 17.19 -30.39
CA ASP A 99 -8.46 18.64 -30.24
C ASP A 99 -8.54 19.02 -28.74
N PRO A 100 -7.68 19.92 -28.23
CA PRO A 100 -7.66 20.29 -26.80
C PRO A 100 -9.02 20.70 -26.22
N GLU A 101 -9.87 21.30 -27.05
CA GLU A 101 -11.21 21.75 -26.67
C GLU A 101 -12.22 20.60 -26.49
N LYS A 102 -12.01 19.46 -27.18
CA LYS A 102 -12.92 18.30 -27.15
C LYS A 102 -12.52 17.22 -26.13
N ILE A 103 -11.35 17.36 -25.50
CA ILE A 103 -10.81 16.39 -24.53
C ILE A 103 -11.84 16.05 -23.45
N LEU A 104 -12.53 17.06 -22.91
CA LEU A 104 -13.52 16.87 -21.86
C LEU A 104 -14.71 16.03 -22.36
N GLU A 105 -15.24 16.33 -23.54
CA GLU A 105 -16.40 15.64 -24.11
C GLU A 105 -16.08 14.17 -24.38
N THR A 106 -14.90 13.87 -24.92
CA THR A 106 -14.44 12.50 -25.16
C THR A 106 -14.24 11.73 -23.86
N LEU A 107 -13.65 12.35 -22.83
CA LEU A 107 -13.50 11.71 -21.52
C LEU A 107 -14.86 11.43 -20.87
N GLN A 108 -15.82 12.34 -20.99
CA GLN A 108 -17.17 12.14 -20.48
C GLN A 108 -17.90 11.01 -21.20
N LEU A 109 -17.72 10.90 -22.53
CA LEU A 109 -18.26 9.79 -23.32
C LEU A 109 -17.72 8.45 -22.84
N TYR A 110 -16.40 8.32 -22.69
CA TYR A 110 -15.77 7.09 -22.20
C TYR A 110 -16.17 6.78 -20.76
N LEU A 111 -16.35 7.80 -19.93
CA LEU A 111 -16.86 7.63 -18.57
C LEU A 111 -18.30 7.09 -18.54
N SER A 112 -19.19 7.57 -19.41
CA SER A 112 -20.53 7.00 -19.53
C SER A 112 -20.48 5.55 -19.98
N GLU A 113 -19.70 5.23 -21.02
CA GLU A 113 -19.52 3.84 -21.48
C GLU A 113 -18.94 2.94 -20.39
N ALA A 114 -17.99 3.44 -19.58
CA ALA A 114 -17.38 2.70 -18.47
C ALA A 114 -18.41 2.37 -17.39
N LYS A 115 -19.27 3.33 -17.05
CA LYS A 115 -20.32 3.18 -16.04
C LYS A 115 -21.41 2.21 -16.51
N GLU A 116 -21.77 2.26 -17.78
CA GLU A 116 -22.70 1.31 -18.39
C GLU A 116 -22.15 -0.12 -18.36
N ASN A 117 -20.89 -0.31 -18.77
CA ASN A 117 -20.22 -1.62 -18.71
C ASN A 117 -20.10 -2.16 -17.27
N MET A 118 -19.92 -1.30 -16.26
CA MET A 118 -19.93 -1.74 -14.86
C MET A 118 -21.32 -2.10 -14.33
N ALA A 119 -22.39 -1.60 -14.95
CA ALA A 119 -23.78 -1.93 -14.59
C ALA A 119 -24.24 -3.24 -15.24
N ASP A 120 -23.55 -3.72 -16.27
CA ASP A 120 -23.83 -4.98 -16.93
C ASP A 120 -23.55 -6.19 -16.02
N ALA A 121 -24.26 -7.29 -16.28
CA ALA A 121 -24.17 -8.51 -15.48
C ALA A 121 -22.79 -9.18 -15.55
N ASN A 122 -22.06 -9.01 -16.66
CA ASN A 122 -20.70 -9.48 -16.88
C ASN A 122 -19.84 -8.29 -17.36
N PRO A 123 -19.27 -7.50 -16.44
CA PRO A 123 -18.47 -6.34 -16.82
C PRO A 123 -17.20 -6.79 -17.55
N SER A 124 -16.93 -6.18 -18.71
CA SER A 124 -15.68 -6.41 -19.43
C SER A 124 -14.54 -5.60 -18.81
N ASP A 125 -13.34 -6.18 -18.74
CA ASP A 125 -12.15 -5.48 -18.27
C ASP A 125 -11.82 -4.30 -19.22
N MET A 126 -11.50 -3.14 -18.66
CA MET A 126 -11.21 -1.92 -19.43
C MET A 126 -9.77 -1.45 -19.19
N SER A 127 -9.16 -0.88 -20.23
CA SER A 127 -7.85 -0.24 -20.17
C SER A 127 -7.85 1.13 -20.86
N LEU A 128 -7.03 2.05 -20.37
CA LEU A 128 -6.91 3.41 -20.92
C LEU A 128 -5.45 3.69 -21.30
N VAL A 129 -5.24 4.16 -22.53
CA VAL A 129 -3.93 4.61 -23.04
C VAL A 129 -4.02 6.11 -23.35
N ILE A 130 -3.10 6.91 -22.81
CA ILE A 130 -3.06 8.36 -23.02
C ILE A 130 -1.64 8.85 -23.34
N GLN A 131 -1.52 9.73 -24.34
CA GLN A 131 -0.25 10.38 -24.66
C GLN A 131 0.06 11.58 -23.77
N GLY A 132 1.34 11.80 -23.46
CA GLY A 132 1.82 12.87 -22.59
C GLY A 132 1.48 14.29 -23.07
N GLY A 133 1.35 14.51 -24.38
CA GLY A 133 0.92 15.79 -24.94
C GLY A 133 -0.51 16.15 -24.54
N LEU A 134 -1.43 15.19 -24.64
CA LEU A 134 -2.83 15.37 -24.22
C LEU A 134 -2.97 15.37 -22.69
N LEU A 135 -2.17 14.55 -22.00
CA LEU A 135 -2.14 14.50 -20.54
C LEU A 135 -1.78 15.87 -19.93
N TYR A 136 -0.93 16.67 -20.58
CA TYR A 136 -0.64 18.04 -20.15
C TYR A 136 -1.93 18.87 -20.05
N HIS A 137 -2.74 18.89 -21.10
CA HIS A 137 -4.01 19.64 -21.12
C HIS A 137 -5.06 19.07 -20.16
N VAL A 138 -5.09 17.75 -19.98
CA VAL A 138 -5.96 17.08 -19.00
C VAL A 138 -5.62 17.53 -17.58
N LEU A 139 -4.34 17.62 -17.24
CA LEU A 139 -3.87 17.99 -15.90
C LEU A 139 -3.90 19.50 -15.62
N GLU A 140 -3.90 20.34 -16.66
CA GLU A 140 -3.96 21.80 -16.54
C GLU A 140 -5.29 22.27 -15.93
N HIS A 141 -6.41 21.64 -16.31
CA HIS A 141 -7.73 21.97 -15.80
C HIS A 141 -8.20 20.97 -14.74
N ARG A 142 -8.44 21.47 -13.51
CA ARG A 142 -8.86 20.64 -12.36
C ARG A 142 -10.11 19.80 -12.65
N HIS A 143 -11.10 20.34 -13.35
CA HIS A 143 -12.33 19.61 -13.67
C HIS A 143 -12.04 18.43 -14.60
N THR A 144 -11.29 18.65 -15.68
CA THR A 144 -10.88 17.60 -16.63
C THR A 144 -10.03 16.52 -15.96
N ALA A 145 -9.09 16.91 -15.09
CA ALA A 145 -8.28 15.98 -14.31
C ALA A 145 -9.13 15.07 -13.40
N LEU A 146 -10.21 15.59 -12.80
CA LEU A 146 -11.12 14.79 -11.98
C LEU A 146 -11.93 13.80 -12.82
N VAL A 147 -12.41 14.20 -13.99
CA VAL A 147 -13.13 13.29 -14.92
C VAL A 147 -12.19 12.19 -15.42
N PHE A 148 -10.96 12.55 -15.79
CA PHE A 148 -9.91 11.59 -16.14
C PHE A 148 -9.64 10.61 -15.00
N LEU A 149 -9.52 11.11 -13.76
CA LEU A 149 -9.29 10.26 -12.59
C LEU A 149 -10.46 9.29 -12.36
N GLU A 150 -11.71 9.76 -12.48
CA GLU A 150 -12.89 8.91 -12.31
C GLU A 150 -12.91 7.80 -13.35
N LEU A 151 -12.60 8.10 -14.62
CA LEU A 151 -12.45 7.10 -15.69
C LEU A 151 -11.30 6.12 -15.40
N ALA A 152 -10.12 6.62 -15.08
CA ALA A 152 -8.92 5.83 -14.82
C ALA A 152 -9.08 4.87 -13.64
N VAL A 153 -9.89 5.23 -12.64
CA VAL A 153 -10.23 4.35 -11.51
C VAL A 153 -11.18 3.23 -11.93
N LEU A 154 -12.04 3.41 -12.93
CA LEU A 154 -12.89 2.34 -13.43
C LEU A 154 -12.10 1.33 -14.27
N CYS A 155 -11.03 1.78 -14.93
CA CYS A 155 -10.12 0.92 -15.67
C CYS A 155 -9.30 -0.01 -14.75
N LYS A 156 -9.01 -1.20 -15.26
CA LYS A 156 -8.18 -2.21 -14.58
C LYS A 156 -6.68 -1.89 -14.73
N SER A 157 -6.30 -1.34 -15.87
CA SER A 157 -4.96 -0.85 -16.17
C SER A 157 -4.99 0.48 -16.92
N VAL A 158 -3.95 1.29 -16.71
CA VAL A 158 -3.79 2.60 -17.38
C VAL A 158 -2.35 2.73 -17.84
N ILE A 159 -2.14 3.17 -19.07
CA ILE A 159 -0.82 3.40 -19.67
C ILE A 159 -0.72 4.86 -20.09
N CYS A 160 0.25 5.59 -19.55
CA CYS A 160 0.59 6.93 -20.01
C CYS A 160 1.92 6.89 -20.76
N CYS A 161 1.90 7.32 -22.02
CA CYS A 161 3.03 7.23 -22.96
C CYS A 161 3.67 8.61 -23.17
N ARG A 162 4.97 8.66 -23.50
CA ARG A 162 5.73 9.92 -23.69
C ARG A 162 5.55 10.95 -22.56
N VAL A 163 5.48 10.49 -21.31
CA VAL A 163 5.30 11.38 -20.16
C VAL A 163 6.63 11.90 -19.61
N SER A 164 6.67 13.19 -19.28
CA SER A 164 7.81 13.82 -18.59
C SER A 164 7.88 13.43 -17.11
N PRO A 165 9.06 13.52 -16.46
CA PRO A 165 9.22 13.25 -15.02
C PRO A 165 8.25 14.04 -14.13
N LEU A 166 7.95 15.29 -14.49
CA LEU A 166 7.01 16.13 -13.75
C LEU A 166 5.56 15.61 -13.89
N GLN A 167 5.16 15.23 -15.11
CA GLN A 167 3.83 14.67 -15.37
C GLN A 167 3.62 13.34 -14.62
N LYS A 168 4.65 12.49 -14.54
CA LYS A 168 4.57 11.25 -13.74
C LYS A 168 4.19 11.55 -12.28
N ALA A 169 4.86 12.54 -11.68
CA ALA A 169 4.56 12.98 -10.31
C ALA A 169 3.16 13.59 -10.19
N GLN A 170 2.73 14.40 -11.14
CA GLN A 170 1.39 15.00 -11.15
C GLN A 170 0.27 13.95 -11.20
N VAL A 171 0.42 12.90 -12.01
CA VAL A 171 -0.55 11.78 -12.05
C VAL A 171 -0.63 11.08 -10.69
N VAL A 172 0.51 10.80 -10.05
CA VAL A 172 0.55 10.16 -8.73
C VAL A 172 -0.10 11.06 -7.66
N SER A 173 0.20 12.36 -7.67
CA SER A 173 -0.41 13.33 -6.74
C SER A 173 -1.92 13.44 -6.95
N LEU A 174 -2.39 13.46 -8.20
CA LEU A 174 -3.82 13.49 -8.52
C LEU A 174 -4.56 12.30 -7.89
N VAL A 175 -4.03 11.09 -8.00
CA VAL A 175 -4.62 9.89 -7.37
C VAL A 175 -4.61 10.02 -5.85
N ARG A 176 -3.46 10.40 -5.28
CA ARG A 176 -3.25 10.49 -3.83
C ARG A 176 -4.13 11.53 -3.14
N GLU A 177 -4.30 12.69 -3.75
CA GLU A 177 -5.04 13.82 -3.15
C GLU A 177 -6.55 13.66 -3.29
N ASN A 178 -7.02 13.01 -4.35
CA ASN A 178 -8.45 12.96 -4.66
C ASN A 178 -9.13 11.65 -4.25
N ILE A 179 -8.40 10.52 -4.20
CA ILE A 179 -8.96 9.24 -3.76
C ILE A 179 -8.67 9.01 -2.27
N LYS A 180 -9.61 9.43 -1.42
CA LYS A 180 -9.51 9.26 0.03
C LYS A 180 -9.36 7.79 0.43
N GLY A 181 -8.35 7.51 1.26
CA GLY A 181 -8.09 6.17 1.79
C GLY A 181 -7.37 5.22 0.83
N SER A 182 -7.02 5.68 -0.37
CA SER A 182 -6.09 4.95 -1.25
C SER A 182 -4.64 5.16 -0.80
N ILE A 183 -3.80 4.16 -1.03
CA ILE A 183 -2.36 4.23 -0.80
C ILE A 183 -1.71 4.04 -2.17
N THR A 184 -0.91 5.02 -2.58
CA THR A 184 -0.18 4.97 -3.84
C THR A 184 1.23 4.43 -3.62
N LEU A 185 1.67 3.52 -4.49
CA LEU A 185 3.05 3.06 -4.56
C LEU A 185 3.62 3.44 -5.92
N ALA A 186 4.80 4.05 -5.92
CA ALA A 186 5.56 4.32 -7.14
C ALA A 186 6.84 3.50 -7.14
N ILE A 187 7.14 2.91 -8.30
CA ILE A 187 8.36 2.14 -8.53
C ILE A 187 9.09 2.70 -9.76
N GLY A 188 10.41 2.82 -9.66
CA GLY A 188 11.25 3.29 -10.76
C GLY A 188 12.73 2.97 -10.53
N ASP A 189 13.53 3.03 -11.58
CA ASP A 189 14.96 2.71 -11.58
C ASP A 189 15.84 3.94 -11.84
N GLY A 190 15.34 4.90 -12.61
CA GLY A 190 16.09 6.04 -13.10
C GLY A 190 15.87 7.35 -12.34
N ALA A 191 16.69 8.35 -12.69
CA ALA A 191 16.55 9.73 -12.23
C ALA A 191 15.18 10.35 -12.58
N ASN A 192 14.62 9.92 -13.71
CA ASN A 192 13.34 10.39 -14.23
C ASN A 192 12.14 10.00 -13.35
N ASP A 193 12.32 9.00 -12.48
CA ASP A 193 11.25 8.50 -11.62
C ASP A 193 11.35 9.03 -10.19
N VAL A 194 12.40 9.79 -9.84
CA VAL A 194 12.61 10.32 -8.49
C VAL A 194 11.45 11.20 -8.04
N SER A 195 10.96 12.09 -8.90
CA SER A 195 9.80 12.95 -8.61
C SER A 195 8.53 12.14 -8.37
N MET A 196 8.33 11.07 -9.15
CA MET A 196 7.19 10.16 -9.02
C MET A 196 7.25 9.36 -7.71
N ILE A 197 8.44 8.83 -7.38
CA ILE A 197 8.72 8.07 -6.15
C ILE A 197 8.43 8.93 -4.91
N GLN A 198 8.87 10.19 -4.91
CA GLN A 198 8.66 11.12 -3.79
C GLN A 198 7.20 11.59 -3.65
N ALA A 199 6.45 11.64 -4.75
CA ALA A 199 5.04 12.03 -4.73
C ALA A 199 4.12 10.92 -4.17
N ALA A 200 4.53 9.66 -4.30
CA ALA A 200 3.76 8.52 -3.82
C ALA A 200 3.70 8.43 -2.29
N SER A 201 2.81 7.57 -1.78
CA SER A 201 2.73 7.26 -0.35
C SER A 201 3.84 6.31 0.09
N VAL A 202 4.25 5.42 -0.81
CA VAL A 202 5.39 4.51 -0.65
C VAL A 202 6.22 4.53 -1.94
N GLY A 203 7.51 4.84 -1.81
CA GLY A 203 8.46 4.84 -2.90
C GLY A 203 9.31 3.57 -2.93
N VAL A 204 9.41 2.91 -4.08
CA VAL A 204 10.28 1.74 -4.29
C VAL A 204 11.28 2.01 -5.41
N GLY A 205 12.57 1.96 -5.09
CA GLY A 205 13.65 2.17 -6.06
C GLY A 205 14.26 0.85 -6.51
N ILE A 206 14.35 0.63 -7.83
CA ILE A 206 15.09 -0.50 -8.37
C ILE A 206 16.57 -0.14 -8.43
N SER A 207 17.40 -0.92 -7.74
CA SER A 207 18.86 -0.78 -7.77
C SER A 207 19.41 -1.38 -9.08
N GLY A 208 19.45 -0.57 -10.14
CA GLY A 208 19.97 -0.93 -11.46
C GLY A 208 21.43 -0.51 -11.69
N LEU A 209 21.93 -0.82 -12.89
CA LEU A 209 23.28 -0.45 -13.35
C LEU A 209 23.38 1.01 -13.80
N GLU A 210 22.26 1.63 -14.17
CA GLU A 210 22.22 2.98 -14.75
C GLU A 210 22.36 4.10 -13.71
N GLY A 211 22.15 3.80 -12.43
CA GLY A 211 22.38 4.74 -11.33
C GLY A 211 21.64 4.35 -10.04
N LEU A 212 22.11 4.88 -8.91
CA LEU A 212 21.51 4.66 -7.59
C LEU A 212 20.58 5.80 -7.15
N GLN A 213 20.16 6.67 -8.08
CA GLN A 213 19.39 7.87 -7.73
C GLN A 213 17.98 7.52 -7.25
N ALA A 214 17.25 6.67 -7.97
CA ALA A 214 15.93 6.19 -7.56
C ALA A 214 16.00 5.42 -6.23
N ALA A 215 16.97 4.51 -6.09
CA ALA A 215 17.20 3.73 -4.87
C ALA A 215 17.50 4.59 -3.63
N ARG A 216 18.20 5.71 -3.80
CA ARG A 216 18.50 6.66 -2.70
C ARG A 216 17.31 7.56 -2.34
N ALA A 217 16.41 7.79 -3.29
CA ALA A 217 15.23 8.63 -3.09
C ALA A 217 13.97 7.84 -2.67
N SER A 218 14.05 6.51 -2.63
CA SER A 218 12.94 5.61 -2.28
C SER A 218 12.96 5.15 -0.82
N ASP A 219 11.80 4.81 -0.27
CA ASP A 219 11.65 4.21 1.07
C ASP A 219 12.23 2.78 1.13
N TYR A 220 12.02 2.01 0.06
CA TYR A 220 12.54 0.66 -0.10
C TYR A 220 13.35 0.55 -1.38
N SER A 221 14.49 -0.13 -1.34
CA SER A 221 15.20 -0.49 -2.56
C SER A 221 15.23 -2.00 -2.78
N ILE A 222 14.90 -2.43 -4.00
CA ILE A 222 14.93 -3.82 -4.45
C ILE A 222 15.81 -3.94 -5.69
N ALA A 223 16.43 -5.10 -5.91
CA ALA A 223 17.32 -5.29 -7.06
C ALA A 223 16.56 -5.54 -8.39
N GLN A 224 15.38 -6.14 -8.34
CA GLN A 224 14.59 -6.53 -9.52
C GLN A 224 13.10 -6.41 -9.23
N PHE A 225 12.31 -6.16 -10.28
CA PHE A 225 10.86 -5.96 -10.15
C PHE A 225 10.14 -7.16 -9.51
N ARG A 226 10.57 -8.39 -9.80
CA ARG A 226 9.97 -9.62 -9.23
C ARG A 226 9.99 -9.73 -7.71
N PHE A 227 10.79 -8.92 -7.01
CA PHE A 227 10.79 -8.91 -5.54
C PHE A 227 9.66 -8.07 -4.95
N LEU A 228 9.00 -7.26 -5.78
CA LEU A 228 7.84 -6.44 -5.39
C LEU A 228 6.68 -7.31 -4.90
N GLN A 229 6.41 -8.46 -5.53
CA GLN A 229 5.36 -9.39 -5.09
C GLN A 229 5.57 -9.84 -3.63
N ARG A 230 6.82 -10.12 -3.25
CA ARG A 230 7.15 -10.58 -1.89
C ARG A 230 7.13 -9.41 -0.90
N LEU A 231 7.63 -8.25 -1.31
CA LEU A 231 7.61 -7.04 -0.49
C LEU A 231 6.17 -6.67 -0.12
N LEU A 232 5.25 -6.62 -1.09
CA LEU A 232 3.87 -6.21 -0.83
C LEU A 232 3.06 -7.32 -0.19
N LEU A 233 2.96 -8.48 -0.83
CA LEU A 233 1.94 -9.47 -0.45
C LEU A 233 2.32 -10.25 0.79
N VAL A 234 3.62 -10.48 1.03
CA VAL A 234 4.08 -11.14 2.25
C VAL A 234 4.37 -10.09 3.32
N HIS A 235 5.34 -9.21 3.10
CA HIS A 235 5.78 -8.28 4.15
C HIS A 235 4.75 -7.18 4.42
N GLY A 236 4.17 -6.56 3.39
CA GLY A 236 3.13 -5.55 3.55
C GLY A 236 1.90 -6.07 4.29
N ARG A 237 1.40 -7.25 3.91
CA ARG A 237 0.29 -7.92 4.61
C ARG A 237 0.61 -8.20 6.09
N TRP A 238 1.74 -8.85 6.36
CA TRP A 238 2.12 -9.20 7.73
C TRP A 238 2.26 -7.95 8.60
N ASN A 239 2.94 -6.93 8.08
CA ASN A 239 3.13 -5.68 8.82
C ASN A 239 1.81 -4.97 9.10
N TYR A 240 0.91 -4.90 8.12
CA TYR A 240 -0.44 -4.35 8.33
C TYR A 240 -1.19 -5.08 9.45
N ARG A 241 -1.21 -6.42 9.42
CA ARG A 241 -1.91 -7.23 10.43
C ARG A 241 -1.30 -7.08 11.82
N ARG A 242 0.03 -7.14 11.91
CA ARG A 242 0.79 -7.00 13.16
C ARG A 242 0.56 -5.65 13.81
N ILE A 243 0.71 -4.56 13.05
CA ILE A 243 0.54 -3.19 13.55
C ILE A 243 -0.92 -2.94 13.96
N ALA A 244 -1.89 -3.39 13.17
CA ALA A 244 -3.31 -3.24 13.51
C ALA A 244 -3.64 -3.88 14.86
N ARG A 245 -3.19 -5.13 15.08
CA ARG A 245 -3.37 -5.85 16.35
C ARG A 245 -2.62 -5.19 17.51
N LEU A 246 -1.36 -4.81 17.29
CA LEU A 246 -0.55 -4.09 18.28
C LEU A 246 -1.27 -2.84 18.80
N ILE A 247 -1.79 -2.00 17.89
CA ILE A 247 -2.47 -0.76 18.27
C ILE A 247 -3.77 -1.06 19.02
N GLN A 248 -4.62 -1.93 18.48
CA GLN A 248 -5.91 -2.27 19.09
C GLN A 248 -5.75 -2.88 20.48
N TYR A 249 -4.82 -3.81 20.62
CA TYR A 249 -4.51 -4.44 21.89
C TYR A 249 -3.88 -3.44 22.88
N SER A 250 -3.01 -2.54 22.43
CA SER A 250 -2.39 -1.53 23.29
C SER A 250 -3.43 -0.58 23.93
N PHE A 251 -4.47 -0.21 23.17
CA PHE A 251 -5.61 0.52 23.74
C PHE A 251 -6.42 -0.35 24.70
N TYR A 252 -6.77 -1.55 24.27
CA TYR A 252 -7.53 -2.50 25.08
C TYR A 252 -6.90 -2.72 26.46
N LYS A 253 -5.60 -3.04 26.54
CA LYS A 253 -4.92 -3.34 27.81
C LYS A 253 -4.97 -2.17 28.79
N ASN A 254 -4.72 -0.96 28.30
CA ASN A 254 -4.67 0.24 29.14
C ASN A 254 -6.08 0.62 29.61
N ILE A 255 -7.06 0.56 28.71
CA ILE A 255 -8.47 0.81 29.07
C ILE A 255 -8.90 -0.20 30.13
N THR A 256 -8.59 -1.49 29.99
CA THR A 256 -8.95 -2.50 30.99
C THR A 256 -8.40 -2.15 32.37
N LEU A 257 -7.10 -1.83 32.49
CA LEU A 257 -6.50 -1.49 33.80
C LEU A 257 -7.14 -0.25 34.44
N PHE A 258 -7.23 0.86 33.69
CA PHE A 258 -7.70 2.13 34.24
C PHE A 258 -9.21 2.14 34.47
N THR A 259 -10.00 1.44 33.65
CA THR A 259 -11.43 1.28 33.93
C THR A 259 -11.67 0.39 35.15
N THR A 260 -10.85 -0.63 35.41
CA THR A 260 -10.93 -1.38 36.68
C THR A 260 -10.74 -0.47 37.89
N GLN A 261 -9.81 0.49 37.82
CA GLN A 261 -9.66 1.51 38.86
C GLN A 261 -10.83 2.50 38.90
N PHE A 262 -11.41 2.85 37.76
CA PHE A 262 -12.59 3.71 37.69
C PHE A 262 -13.80 3.11 38.42
N TRP A 263 -14.02 1.78 38.32
CA TRP A 263 -15.08 1.11 39.08
C TRP A 263 -14.90 1.26 40.60
N PHE A 264 -13.66 1.25 41.09
CA PHE A 264 -13.37 1.53 42.50
C PHE A 264 -13.69 2.98 42.91
N CYS A 265 -13.47 3.95 42.03
CA CYS A 265 -13.80 5.36 42.30
C CYS A 265 -15.29 5.58 42.59
N ILE A 266 -16.17 4.77 42.00
CA ILE A 266 -17.61 4.85 42.26
C ILE A 266 -17.91 4.45 43.72
N LEU A 267 -17.19 3.47 44.26
CA LEU A 267 -17.38 3.00 45.63
C LEU A 267 -16.75 3.93 46.68
N ASN A 268 -15.64 4.60 46.36
CA ASN A 268 -14.93 5.48 47.29
C ASN A 268 -15.44 6.94 47.29
N GLY A 269 -16.56 7.21 46.61
CA GLY A 269 -17.15 8.55 46.53
C GLY A 269 -16.32 9.57 45.74
N PHE A 270 -15.48 9.11 44.80
CA PHE A 270 -14.56 9.93 44.02
C PHE A 270 -13.53 10.71 44.85
N SER A 271 -13.10 10.14 45.98
CA SER A 271 -12.11 10.74 46.89
C SER A 271 -10.69 10.88 46.32
N GLY A 272 -10.42 10.24 45.17
CA GLY A 272 -9.10 10.23 44.52
C GLY A 272 -8.14 9.15 45.06
N GLN A 273 -8.59 8.30 45.98
CA GLN A 273 -7.82 7.16 46.45
C GLN A 273 -7.59 6.14 45.31
N THR A 274 -6.35 5.72 45.11
CA THR A 274 -5.97 4.74 44.08
C THR A 274 -6.18 3.31 44.60
N LEU A 275 -6.69 2.43 43.73
CA LEU A 275 -6.83 1.00 44.03
C LEU A 275 -5.48 0.28 43.98
N TYR A 276 -4.63 0.69 43.04
CA TYR A 276 -3.32 0.08 42.81
C TYR A 276 -2.21 0.87 43.48
N ASP A 277 -1.15 0.15 43.85
CA ASP A 277 0.12 0.76 44.26
C ASP A 277 0.81 1.46 43.09
N GLN A 278 1.57 2.53 43.39
CA GLN A 278 2.25 3.34 42.37
C GLN A 278 3.28 2.52 41.57
N TRP A 279 3.98 1.58 42.22
CA TRP A 279 4.92 0.70 41.53
C TRP A 279 4.21 -0.30 40.63
N ALA A 280 3.06 -0.83 41.05
CA ALA A 280 2.26 -1.74 40.24
C ALA A 280 1.79 -1.07 38.93
N LEU A 281 1.37 0.20 38.99
CA LEU A 281 1.02 0.98 37.82
C LEU A 281 2.22 1.20 36.88
N ALA A 282 3.41 1.49 37.43
CA ALA A 282 4.62 1.69 36.64
C ALA A 282 5.08 0.40 35.93
N VAL A 283 5.04 -0.73 36.63
CA VAL A 283 5.54 -2.03 36.13
C VAL A 283 4.56 -2.67 35.13
N TYR A 284 3.26 -2.36 35.21
CA TYR A 284 2.24 -2.90 34.31
C TYR A 284 2.59 -2.78 32.82
N ASN A 285 2.91 -1.56 32.39
CA ASN A 285 3.16 -1.29 30.99
C ASN A 285 4.54 -1.73 30.53
N VAL A 286 5.53 -1.79 31.42
CA VAL A 286 6.93 -2.05 31.08
C VAL A 286 7.28 -3.53 31.16
N TRP A 287 6.89 -4.21 32.24
CA TRP A 287 7.30 -5.60 32.50
C TRP A 287 6.22 -6.61 32.07
N PHE A 288 5.00 -6.44 32.59
CA PHE A 288 3.95 -7.46 32.43
C PHE A 288 3.31 -7.45 31.04
N THR A 289 3.21 -6.30 30.37
CA THR A 289 2.40 -6.19 29.14
C THR A 289 3.11 -5.60 27.92
N ALA A 290 4.39 -5.23 27.99
CA ALA A 290 5.13 -4.75 26.82
C ALA A 290 5.66 -5.91 25.97
N PHE A 291 6.36 -6.85 26.58
CA PHE A 291 7.06 -7.90 25.84
C PHE A 291 6.10 -8.84 25.09
N PRO A 292 4.97 -9.32 25.66
CA PRO A 292 4.07 -10.23 24.95
C PRO A 292 3.48 -9.61 23.68
N ILE A 293 3.08 -8.33 23.74
CA ILE A 293 2.52 -7.66 22.56
C ILE A 293 3.59 -7.33 21.52
N MET A 294 4.82 -7.01 21.93
CA MET A 294 5.93 -6.85 20.99
C MET A 294 6.27 -8.17 20.30
N ALA A 295 6.26 -9.28 21.03
CA ALA A 295 6.51 -10.61 20.47
C ALA A 295 5.47 -10.95 19.40
N LEU A 296 4.18 -10.70 19.68
CA LEU A 296 3.11 -10.81 18.69
C LEU A 296 3.36 -9.88 17.50
N ALA A 297 3.65 -8.60 17.73
CA ALA A 297 3.83 -7.62 16.67
C ALA A 297 5.05 -7.90 15.75
N VAL A 298 6.07 -8.62 16.22
CA VAL A 298 7.28 -8.91 15.43
C VAL A 298 7.20 -10.30 14.78
N PHE A 299 6.79 -11.31 15.54
CA PHE A 299 6.94 -12.71 15.14
C PHE A 299 5.66 -13.35 14.59
N ASP A 300 4.48 -12.78 14.83
CA ASP A 300 3.22 -13.39 14.42
C ASP A 300 3.12 -13.49 12.89
N ARG A 301 2.79 -14.69 12.39
CA ARG A 301 2.61 -14.99 10.97
C ARG A 301 1.31 -15.75 10.82
N ASP A 302 0.38 -15.20 10.06
CA ASP A 302 -0.88 -15.86 9.77
C ASP A 302 -0.70 -17.06 8.83
N ILE A 303 0.06 -16.87 7.76
CA ILE A 303 0.22 -17.81 6.65
C ILE A 303 1.68 -17.84 6.22
N GLU A 304 2.16 -19.01 5.79
CA GLU A 304 3.51 -19.18 5.24
C GLU A 304 3.73 -18.37 3.95
N PRO A 305 4.91 -17.74 3.74
CA PRO A 305 5.19 -16.91 2.57
C PRO A 305 4.90 -17.58 1.22
N ASN A 306 5.27 -18.85 1.09
CA ASN A 306 5.17 -19.57 -0.18
C ASN A 306 3.72 -19.81 -0.60
N ARG A 307 2.80 -19.94 0.37
CA ARG A 307 1.35 -20.10 0.11
C ARG A 307 0.69 -18.78 -0.26
N ILE A 308 1.19 -17.66 0.25
CA ILE A 308 0.73 -16.32 -0.13
C ILE A 308 1.14 -16.01 -1.57
N LEU A 309 2.34 -16.46 -1.98
CA LEU A 309 2.92 -16.21 -3.30
C LEU A 309 2.50 -17.21 -4.39
N SER A 310 1.84 -18.31 -4.05
CA SER A 310 1.29 -19.22 -5.05
C SER A 310 0.01 -18.62 -5.65
N VAL A 311 0.06 -18.34 -6.95
CA VAL A 311 -1.03 -17.73 -7.75
C VAL A 311 -2.36 -18.48 -7.57
N ASP A 312 -2.31 -19.81 -7.53
CA ASP A 312 -3.49 -20.69 -7.52
C ASP A 312 -4.21 -20.80 -6.17
N GLN A 313 -3.70 -20.17 -5.11
CA GLN A 313 -4.28 -20.35 -3.78
C GLN A 313 -5.08 -19.12 -3.37
N PHE A 314 -4.47 -18.01 -2.96
CA PHE A 314 -5.25 -16.91 -2.36
C PHE A 314 -4.59 -15.50 -2.42
N PRO A 315 -4.28 -14.92 -3.60
CA PRO A 315 -3.78 -13.54 -3.70
C PRO A 315 -4.80 -12.50 -3.17
N GLU A 316 -6.10 -12.80 -3.28
CA GLU A 316 -7.21 -11.97 -2.79
C GLU A 316 -7.15 -11.66 -1.30
N LEU A 317 -6.43 -12.47 -0.51
CA LEU A 317 -6.25 -12.23 0.92
C LEU A 317 -5.63 -10.86 1.18
N TYR A 318 -4.79 -10.34 0.29
CA TYR A 318 -4.23 -8.99 0.40
C TYR A 318 -5.29 -7.90 0.44
N GLY A 319 -6.48 -8.16 -0.12
CA GLY A 319 -7.62 -7.26 -0.14
C GLY A 319 -8.14 -6.84 1.26
N ASP A 320 -7.79 -7.56 2.33
CA ASP A 320 -8.07 -7.14 3.70
C ASP A 320 -7.36 -5.83 4.08
N GLY A 321 -6.12 -5.66 3.59
CA GLY A 321 -5.32 -4.46 3.78
C GLY A 321 -5.86 -3.30 2.97
N LEU A 322 -6.19 -3.54 1.69
CA LEU A 322 -6.74 -2.54 0.78
C LEU A 322 -8.07 -1.96 1.29
N ARG A 323 -8.91 -2.79 1.92
CA ARG A 323 -10.22 -2.39 2.48
C ARG A 323 -10.16 -1.93 3.94
N ASN A 324 -8.97 -1.78 4.52
CA ASN A 324 -8.77 -1.41 5.93
C ASN A 324 -9.63 -2.23 6.92
N ARG A 325 -9.74 -3.54 6.71
CA ARG A 325 -10.69 -4.38 7.47
C ARG A 325 -10.29 -4.60 8.92
N LEU A 326 -9.00 -4.58 9.23
CA LEU A 326 -8.51 -4.85 10.58
C LEU A 326 -8.48 -3.58 11.42
N PHE A 327 -7.88 -2.51 10.90
CA PHE A 327 -7.80 -1.22 11.57
C PHE A 327 -8.87 -0.26 11.06
N ASN A 328 -10.05 -0.28 11.68
CA ASN A 328 -11.14 0.65 11.42
C ASN A 328 -11.81 1.08 12.73
N THR A 329 -12.57 2.17 12.67
CA THR A 329 -13.26 2.77 13.82
C THR A 329 -14.24 1.79 14.48
N ARG A 330 -14.90 0.93 13.71
CA ARG A 330 -15.84 -0.07 14.23
C ARG A 330 -15.11 -1.09 15.11
N ASN A 331 -14.04 -1.69 14.60
CA ASN A 331 -13.23 -2.65 15.33
C ASN A 331 -12.61 -2.01 16.56
N PHE A 332 -12.12 -0.77 16.46
CA PHE A 332 -11.63 -0.03 17.62
C PHE A 332 -12.66 0.03 18.75
N TRP A 333 -13.91 0.42 18.46
CA TRP A 333 -14.97 0.45 19.46
C TRP A 333 -15.36 -0.94 19.98
N ILE A 334 -15.23 -2.00 19.17
CA ILE A 334 -15.41 -3.38 19.64
C ILE A 334 -14.33 -3.72 20.69
N TYR A 335 -13.06 -3.35 20.47
CA TYR A 335 -12.00 -3.53 21.47
C TYR A 335 -12.26 -2.70 22.73
N VAL A 336 -12.72 -1.45 22.60
CA VAL A 336 -13.08 -0.61 23.75
C VAL A 336 -14.23 -1.24 24.55
N GLY A 337 -15.30 -1.67 23.88
CA GLY A 337 -16.43 -2.34 24.53
C GLY A 337 -16.02 -3.63 25.26
N ASN A 338 -15.12 -4.41 24.64
CA ASN A 338 -14.55 -5.60 25.28
C ASN A 338 -13.69 -5.23 26.50
N ALA A 339 -12.89 -4.17 26.42
CA ALA A 339 -12.08 -3.69 27.54
C ALA A 339 -12.96 -3.25 28.72
N LEU A 340 -14.03 -2.50 28.47
CA LEU A 340 -14.99 -2.07 29.49
C LEU A 340 -15.67 -3.27 30.15
N PHE A 341 -16.16 -4.23 29.36
CA PHE A 341 -16.79 -5.45 29.87
C PHE A 341 -15.84 -6.27 30.75
N GLN A 342 -14.63 -6.55 30.25
CA GLN A 342 -13.65 -7.34 31.00
C GLN A 342 -13.15 -6.59 32.25
N SER A 343 -12.99 -5.26 32.19
CA SER A 343 -12.61 -4.46 33.37
C SER A 343 -13.65 -4.54 34.49
N GLY A 344 -14.94 -4.62 34.13
CA GLY A 344 -16.04 -4.79 35.08
C GLY A 344 -15.98 -6.14 35.76
N ILE A 345 -15.75 -7.22 34.99
CA ILE A 345 -15.53 -8.57 35.54
C ILE A 345 -14.32 -8.59 36.47
N CYS A 346 -13.20 -8.01 36.04
CA CYS A 346 -11.96 -7.97 36.81
C CYS A 346 -12.06 -7.18 38.13
N PHE A 347 -13.06 -6.29 38.26
CA PHE A 347 -13.30 -5.55 39.49
C PHE A 347 -14.39 -6.17 40.36
N TRP A 348 -15.58 -6.36 39.78
CA TRP A 348 -16.78 -6.71 40.52
C TRP A 348 -16.76 -8.14 41.05
N ILE A 349 -16.11 -9.09 40.36
CA ILE A 349 -15.96 -10.45 40.88
C ILE A 349 -15.06 -10.45 42.12
N PRO A 350 -13.82 -9.92 42.07
CA PRO A 350 -12.99 -9.77 43.26
C PRO A 350 -13.64 -9.05 44.43
N PHE A 351 -14.31 -7.93 44.14
CA PHE A 351 -15.03 -7.15 45.13
C PHE A 351 -16.16 -7.96 45.77
N ALA A 352 -17.01 -8.61 44.96
CA ALA A 352 -18.09 -9.45 45.46
C ALA A 352 -17.55 -10.64 46.29
N CYS A 353 -16.47 -11.28 45.85
CA CYS A 353 -15.84 -12.35 46.60
C CYS A 353 -15.42 -11.85 47.99
N ILE A 354 -14.72 -10.73 48.12
CA ILE A 354 -14.28 -10.22 49.43
C ILE A 354 -15.47 -9.71 50.27
N SER A 355 -16.42 -8.98 49.66
CA SER A 355 -17.52 -8.35 50.40
C SER A 355 -18.63 -9.31 50.84
N PHE A 356 -18.95 -10.35 50.05
CA PHE A 356 -20.07 -11.24 50.37
C PHE A 356 -19.66 -12.51 51.10
N SER A 357 -18.42 -12.98 50.91
CA SER A 357 -18.02 -14.27 51.48
C SER A 357 -17.61 -14.19 52.95
N GLY A 358 -17.32 -12.99 53.47
CA GLY A 358 -16.79 -12.82 54.83
C GLY A 358 -15.49 -13.58 55.06
N ILE A 359 -14.82 -14.02 53.99
CA ILE A 359 -13.57 -14.76 54.03
C ILE A 359 -12.49 -13.73 54.40
N GLY A 360 -12.02 -13.77 55.64
CA GLY A 360 -10.70 -13.25 55.99
C GLY A 360 -9.61 -14.19 55.45
N ASP A 361 -8.35 -13.95 55.82
CA ASP A 361 -7.16 -14.73 55.38
C ASP A 361 -7.23 -16.26 55.65
N GLY A 362 -8.31 -16.77 56.27
CA GLY A 362 -8.56 -18.19 56.50
C GLY A 362 -7.73 -18.79 57.63
N GLU A 363 -6.51 -18.28 57.85
CA GLU A 363 -5.56 -18.77 58.85
C GLU A 363 -5.37 -17.81 60.04
N SER A 364 -5.38 -16.50 59.79
CA SER A 364 -4.94 -15.48 60.77
C SER A 364 -6.08 -14.63 61.36
N GLY A 365 -7.30 -14.73 60.81
CA GLY A 365 -8.46 -13.96 61.27
C GLY A 365 -8.44 -12.47 60.91
N PHE A 366 -7.51 -12.02 60.06
CA PHE A 366 -7.46 -10.65 59.55
C PHE A 366 -8.37 -10.47 58.32
N ASP A 367 -8.99 -9.29 58.25
CA ASP A 367 -9.81 -8.87 57.11
C ASP A 367 -8.94 -8.46 55.91
N PHE A 368 -9.43 -8.73 54.70
CA PHE A 368 -8.80 -8.23 53.49
C PHE A 368 -9.00 -6.72 53.36
N GLY A 369 -7.90 -5.96 53.45
CA GLY A 369 -7.91 -4.52 53.21
C GLY A 369 -7.97 -4.15 51.73
N ILE A 370 -8.06 -2.84 51.47
CA ILE A 370 -8.06 -2.27 50.10
C ILE A 370 -6.81 -2.69 49.31
N GLY A 371 -5.66 -2.82 49.97
CA GLY A 371 -4.41 -3.28 49.34
C GLY A 371 -4.51 -4.70 48.79
N SER A 372 -5.13 -5.62 49.54
CA SER A 372 -5.33 -7.01 49.11
C SER A 372 -6.31 -7.10 47.94
N LEU A 373 -7.41 -6.32 47.97
CA LEU A 373 -8.31 -6.19 46.83
C LEU A 373 -7.58 -5.63 45.60
N GLY A 374 -6.74 -4.61 45.79
CA GLY A 374 -5.96 -3.98 44.72
C GLY A 374 -5.00 -4.96 44.04
N ILE A 375 -4.26 -5.75 44.82
CA ILE A 375 -3.36 -6.78 44.29
C ILE A 375 -4.16 -7.86 43.56
N MET A 376 -5.26 -8.34 44.13
CA MET A 376 -6.09 -9.37 43.52
C MET A 376 -6.68 -8.93 42.17
N CYS A 377 -7.27 -7.72 42.12
CA CYS A 377 -7.75 -7.12 40.88
C CYS A 377 -6.62 -6.95 39.86
N TYR A 378 -5.45 -6.48 40.29
CA TYR A 378 -4.29 -6.29 39.42
C TYR A 378 -3.81 -7.60 38.80
N SER A 379 -3.63 -8.65 39.61
CA SER A 379 -3.22 -9.98 39.15
C SER A 379 -4.21 -10.55 38.14
N ILE A 380 -5.52 -10.41 38.39
CA ILE A 380 -6.56 -10.85 37.45
C ILE A 380 -6.50 -10.06 36.15
N VAL A 381 -6.33 -8.73 36.20
CA VAL A 381 -6.17 -7.91 35.00
C VAL A 381 -4.96 -8.36 34.19
N VAL A 382 -3.80 -8.58 34.82
CA VAL A 382 -2.58 -9.05 34.13
C VAL A 382 -2.81 -10.41 33.47
N LEU A 383 -3.45 -11.36 34.16
CA LEU A 383 -3.78 -12.67 33.61
C LEU A 383 -4.74 -12.60 32.43
N VAL A 384 -5.82 -11.83 32.55
CA VAL A 384 -6.83 -11.66 31.51
C VAL A 384 -6.24 -11.00 30.26
N VAL A 385 -5.47 -9.93 30.46
CA VAL A 385 -4.83 -9.18 29.38
C VAL A 385 -3.74 -10.02 28.69
N SER A 386 -2.98 -10.82 29.45
CA SER A 386 -1.98 -11.75 28.89
C SER A 386 -2.65 -12.91 28.14
N GLY A 387 -3.71 -13.50 28.71
CA GLY A 387 -4.52 -14.53 28.05
C GLY A 387 -5.15 -14.02 26.75
N LYS A 388 -5.55 -12.74 26.70
CA LYS A 388 -6.07 -12.13 25.47
C LYS A 388 -5.03 -12.09 24.34
N VAL A 389 -3.75 -11.77 24.63
CA VAL A 389 -2.66 -11.86 23.62
C VAL A 389 -2.47 -13.28 23.16
N ALA A 390 -2.48 -14.23 24.09
CA ALA A 390 -2.33 -15.65 23.80
C ALA A 390 -3.40 -16.11 22.78
N LEU A 391 -4.65 -15.71 23.00
CA LEU A 391 -5.77 -16.04 22.11
C LEU A 391 -5.71 -15.33 20.75
N GLU A 392 -5.09 -14.15 20.67
CA GLU A 392 -4.94 -13.42 19.41
C GLU A 392 -3.71 -13.83 18.60
N THR A 393 -2.76 -14.54 19.23
CA THR A 393 -1.56 -15.05 18.57
C THR A 393 -1.94 -16.21 17.65
N LEU A 394 -1.68 -16.05 16.35
CA LEU A 394 -1.99 -17.09 15.36
C LEU A 394 -0.85 -18.10 15.24
N SER A 395 0.40 -17.63 15.23
CA SER A 395 1.57 -18.51 15.17
C SER A 395 2.27 -18.57 16.52
N TRP A 396 2.13 -19.72 17.19
CA TRP A 396 2.87 -20.02 18.41
C TRP A 396 4.31 -20.40 18.10
N THR A 397 5.22 -19.47 18.36
CA THR A 397 6.66 -19.73 18.38
C THR A 397 7.12 -19.97 19.81
N TRP A 398 8.26 -20.64 19.99
CA TRP A 398 8.86 -20.81 21.31
C TRP A 398 9.16 -19.44 21.98
N ILE A 399 9.49 -18.42 21.19
CA ILE A 399 9.71 -17.04 21.67
C ILE A 399 8.43 -16.47 22.28
N ASN A 400 7.30 -16.58 21.57
CA ASN A 400 6.00 -16.10 22.07
C ASN A 400 5.60 -16.80 23.37
N ALA A 401 5.81 -18.12 23.44
CA ALA A 401 5.47 -18.92 24.62
C ALA A 401 6.35 -18.54 25.84
N VAL A 402 7.67 -18.42 25.65
CA VAL A 402 8.60 -18.05 26.73
C VAL A 402 8.34 -16.63 27.23
N ILE A 403 8.15 -15.67 26.32
CA ILE A 403 7.88 -14.28 26.70
C ILE A 403 6.56 -14.16 27.45
N LEU A 404 5.50 -14.84 26.99
CA LEU A 404 4.22 -14.82 27.69
C LEU A 404 4.32 -15.44 29.08
N ALA A 405 5.03 -16.56 29.22
CA ALA A 405 5.23 -17.21 30.52
C ALA A 405 6.04 -16.32 31.49
N LEU A 406 7.12 -15.70 31.02
CA LEU A 406 7.94 -14.78 31.81
C LEU A 406 7.21 -13.49 32.21
N SER A 407 6.22 -13.07 31.42
CA SER A 407 5.40 -11.90 31.74
C SER A 407 4.28 -12.19 32.74
N VAL A 408 4.01 -13.46 33.06
CA VAL A 408 2.98 -13.86 34.03
C VAL A 408 3.61 -14.44 35.31
N ALA A 409 4.80 -15.03 35.20
CA ALA A 409 5.65 -15.45 36.32
C ALA A 409 6.26 -14.25 37.06
#